data_AF-A0A655DU97-F1
#
_entry.id   AF-A0A655DU97-F1
#
_cell.length_a   1.000
_cell.length_b   1.000
_cell.length_c   1.000
_cell.angle_alpha   90.00
_cell.angle_beta   90.00
_cell.angle_gamma   90.00
#
_symmetry.space_group_name_H-M   'P 1'
#
loop_
_entity.id
_entity.type
_entity.pdbx_description
1 polymer ?
#
loop_
_entity_poly.entity_id
_entity_poly.type
_entity_poly.pdbx_seq_one_letter_code
_entity_poly.pdbx_strand_id
1 'polypeptide(L)'
;MRDANFNSIPITRRYNASMGQWQYSIPARSGMNYQLYIRNYSHDTNYEIVATVDGLDVLNGKAGSLNHHGYIVNAGDSLAIKGFRKDKHTEAAFQFADIADAYAAHSAQGDVRNIGVIGFAAFALQGKATNTLPPCSSQAFPADNNGYAPPPCRK
;
A
#
# COMPACT_ATOMS: atom_id res chain seq x y z
N MET A 1 -13.33 -0.78 0.31
CA MET A 1 -12.75 -2.08 0.74
C MET A 1 -13.48 -3.21 0.06
N ARG A 2 -12.86 -4.39 -0.06
CA ARG A 2 -13.55 -5.60 -0.54
C ARG A 2 -13.50 -6.73 0.50
N ASP A 3 -14.48 -7.63 0.45
CA ASP A 3 -14.44 -8.89 1.20
C ASP A 3 -13.56 -9.94 0.50
N ALA A 4 -13.48 -11.15 1.06
CA ALA A 4 -12.75 -12.28 0.48
C ALA A 4 -13.22 -12.69 -0.93
N ASN A 5 -14.47 -12.41 -1.27
CA ASN A 5 -15.09 -12.71 -2.56
C ASN A 5 -15.03 -11.50 -3.52
N PHE A 6 -14.27 -10.46 -3.16
CA PHE A 6 -14.14 -9.21 -3.92
C PHE A 6 -15.41 -8.35 -3.98
N ASN A 7 -16.44 -8.63 -3.17
CA ASN A 7 -17.62 -7.79 -3.05
C ASN A 7 -17.27 -6.47 -2.35
N SER A 8 -17.93 -5.39 -2.74
CA SER A 8 -17.73 -4.09 -2.11
C SER A 8 -18.23 -4.09 -0.67
N ILE A 9 -17.36 -3.74 0.27
CA ILE A 9 -17.76 -3.37 1.63
C ILE A 9 -17.94 -1.86 1.66
N PRO A 10 -19.15 -1.35 2.01
CA PRO A 10 -19.44 0.07 1.99
C PRO A 10 -18.62 0.79 3.07
N ILE A 11 -18.10 1.97 2.72
CA ILE A 11 -17.51 2.91 3.67
C ILE A 11 -18.56 3.97 3.95
N THR A 12 -18.97 4.08 5.21
CA THR A 12 -19.93 5.09 5.67
C THR A 12 -19.16 6.31 6.17
N ARG A 13 -19.72 7.51 5.97
CA ARG A 13 -19.15 8.75 6.51
C ARG A 13 -20.17 9.48 7.37
N ARG A 14 -19.73 10.07 8.47
CA ARG A 14 -20.52 10.95 9.34
C ARG A 14 -19.72 12.20 9.69
N TYR A 15 -20.35 13.37 9.68
CA TYR A 15 -19.68 14.59 10.10
C TYR A 15 -19.71 14.69 11.63
N ASN A 16 -18.55 14.88 12.26
CA ASN A 16 -18.44 15.08 13.69
C ASN A 16 -18.24 16.58 13.97
N ALA A 17 -19.31 17.25 14.40
CA ALA A 17 -19.31 18.69 14.67
C ALA A 17 -18.37 19.08 15.83
N SER A 18 -18.20 18.22 16.83
CA SER A 18 -17.32 18.48 17.98
C SER A 18 -15.84 18.49 17.60
N MET A 19 -15.46 17.73 16.57
CA MET A 19 -14.09 17.67 16.06
C MET A 19 -13.89 18.45 14.76
N GLY A 20 -14.96 19.02 14.19
CA GLY A 20 -14.93 19.74 12.91
C GLY A 20 -14.54 18.89 11.69
N GLN A 21 -14.65 17.56 11.75
CA GLN A 21 -14.10 16.65 10.74
C GLN A 21 -15.06 15.51 10.34
N TRP A 22 -14.88 14.98 9.14
CA TRP A 22 -15.56 13.77 8.68
C TRP A 22 -14.92 12.53 9.31
N GLN A 23 -15.76 11.66 9.85
CA GLN A 23 -15.37 10.33 10.32
C GLN A 23 -15.85 9.28 9.33
N TYR A 24 -14.98 8.32 9.03
CA TYR A 24 -15.27 7.21 8.14
C TYR A 24 -15.32 5.91 8.96
N SER A 25 -16.33 5.09 8.71
CA SER A 25 -16.54 3.82 9.42
C SER A 25 -16.97 2.72 8.46
N ILE A 26 -16.60 1.50 8.80
CA ILE A 26 -16.78 0.32 7.95
C ILE A 26 -17.54 -0.71 8.77
N PRO A 27 -18.83 -0.96 8.47
CA PRO A 27 -19.58 -1.99 9.15
C PRO A 27 -19.07 -3.36 8.72
N ALA A 28 -18.64 -4.16 9.70
CA ALA A 28 -18.15 -5.52 9.46
C ALA A 28 -18.47 -6.41 10.66
N ARG A 29 -18.38 -7.72 10.47
CA ARG A 29 -18.51 -8.72 11.54
C ARG A 29 -17.13 -9.25 11.90
N SER A 30 -16.93 -9.55 13.18
CA SER A 30 -15.74 -10.25 13.67
C SER A 30 -15.55 -11.56 12.88
N GLY A 31 -14.31 -11.89 12.54
CA GLY A 31 -13.90 -13.02 11.70
C GLY A 31 -13.97 -12.77 10.19
N MET A 32 -14.54 -11.67 9.70
CA MET A 32 -14.63 -11.41 8.26
C MET A 32 -13.28 -10.98 7.69
N ASN A 33 -12.83 -11.68 6.63
CA ASN A 33 -11.65 -11.27 5.87
C ASN A 33 -11.96 -10.09 4.94
N TYR A 34 -10.99 -9.21 4.80
CA TYR A 34 -11.10 -8.06 3.91
C TYR A 34 -9.80 -7.78 3.18
N GLN A 35 -9.89 -6.90 2.18
CA GLN A 35 -8.75 -6.41 1.43
C GLN A 35 -8.88 -4.91 1.16
N LEU A 36 -7.74 -4.23 1.20
CA LEU A 36 -7.62 -2.87 0.72
C LEU A 36 -7.51 -2.93 -0.80
N TYR A 37 -8.50 -2.35 -1.48
CA TYR A 37 -8.53 -2.31 -2.94
C TYR A 37 -8.41 -0.86 -3.40
N ILE A 38 -7.38 -0.62 -4.21
CA ILE A 38 -7.06 0.67 -4.79
C ILE A 38 -7.21 0.55 -6.29
N ARG A 39 -7.87 1.53 -6.91
CA ARG A 39 -7.91 1.66 -8.36
C ARG A 39 -7.45 3.06 -8.74
N ASN A 40 -6.41 3.13 -9.56
CA ASN A 40 -5.95 4.38 -10.12
C ASN A 40 -6.74 4.67 -11.39
N TYR A 41 -7.57 5.71 -11.35
CA TYR A 41 -8.38 6.16 -12.49
C TYR A 41 -7.67 7.21 -13.36
N SER A 42 -6.47 7.65 -12.97
CA SER A 42 -5.68 8.58 -13.77
C SER A 42 -5.14 7.91 -15.03
N HIS A 43 -4.93 8.71 -16.08
CA HIS A 43 -4.44 8.23 -17.39
C HIS A 43 -2.92 8.23 -17.51
N ASP A 44 -2.23 9.11 -16.80
CA ASP A 44 -0.79 9.37 -16.96
C ASP A 44 -0.02 9.51 -15.63
N THR A 45 -0.75 9.48 -14.51
CA THR A 45 -0.18 9.69 -13.18
C THR A 45 -0.10 8.37 -12.44
N ASN A 46 1.11 8.02 -12.01
CA ASN A 46 1.35 6.91 -11.09
C ASN A 46 1.27 7.41 -9.65
N TYR A 47 0.75 6.59 -8.75
CA TYR A 47 0.73 6.89 -7.32
C TYR A 47 1.55 5.90 -6.51
N GLU A 48 2.29 6.41 -5.53
CA GLU A 48 2.77 5.62 -4.40
C GLU A 48 1.70 5.63 -3.30
N ILE A 49 1.27 4.45 -2.88
CA ILE A 49 0.25 4.24 -1.88
C ILE A 49 0.92 3.73 -0.60
N VAL A 50 0.92 4.58 0.43
CA VAL A 50 1.35 4.21 1.77
C VAL A 50 0.10 3.92 2.59
N ALA A 51 -0.02 2.69 3.10
CA ALA A 51 -1.18 2.25 3.86
C ALA A 51 -0.78 1.59 5.17
N THR A 52 -1.63 1.74 6.18
CA THR A 52 -1.45 1.11 7.48
C THR A 52 -2.75 0.46 7.93
N VAL A 53 -2.64 -0.63 8.68
CA VAL A 53 -3.75 -1.32 9.33
C VAL A 53 -3.34 -1.55 10.79
N ASP A 54 -4.21 -1.18 11.72
CA ASP A 54 -3.96 -1.25 13.16
C ASP A 54 -2.68 -0.51 13.60
N GLY A 55 -2.33 0.56 12.89
CA GLY A 55 -1.11 1.33 13.10
C GLY A 55 0.17 0.68 12.54
N LEU A 56 0.06 -0.47 11.88
CA LEU A 56 1.18 -1.16 11.23
C LEU A 56 1.18 -0.94 9.72
N ASP A 57 2.36 -0.73 9.17
CA ASP A 57 2.62 -0.65 7.75
C ASP A 57 2.29 -1.98 7.06
N VAL A 58 1.49 -1.93 6.00
CA VAL A 58 1.02 -3.13 5.31
C VAL A 58 2.12 -3.87 4.53
N LEU A 59 3.22 -3.20 4.19
CA LEU A 59 4.35 -3.77 3.45
C LEU A 59 5.35 -4.46 4.35
N ASN A 60 5.64 -3.88 5.52
CA ASN A 60 6.73 -4.36 6.39
C ASN A 60 6.30 -4.77 7.80
N GLY A 61 5.03 -4.55 8.19
CA GLY A 61 4.48 -4.95 9.48
C GLY A 61 5.03 -4.18 10.69
N LYS A 62 5.80 -3.10 10.48
CA LYS A 62 6.31 -2.21 11.54
C LYS A 62 5.36 -1.05 11.76
N ALA A 63 5.59 -0.25 12.81
CA ALA A 63 4.82 0.97 13.05
C ALA A 63 4.74 1.86 11.79
N GLY A 64 3.54 2.27 11.43
CA GLY A 64 3.26 3.02 10.23
C GLY A 64 3.94 4.40 10.20
N SER A 65 4.44 4.79 9.04
CA SER A 65 5.04 6.09 8.81
C SER A 65 4.82 6.54 7.38
N LEU A 66 4.57 7.83 7.16
CA LEU A 66 4.47 8.40 5.81
C LEU A 66 5.82 8.41 5.08
N ASN A 67 6.93 8.22 5.81
CA ASN A 67 8.28 8.15 5.23
C ASN A 67 8.64 6.72 4.79
N HIS A 68 7.78 5.73 5.04
CA HIS A 68 7.97 4.39 4.52
C HIS A 68 7.57 4.31 3.06
N HIS A 69 8.17 3.34 2.36
CA HIS A 69 7.82 3.04 0.99
C HIS A 69 6.40 2.50 0.90
N GLY A 70 5.72 2.86 -0.18
CA GLY A 70 4.38 2.39 -0.53
C GLY A 70 4.38 1.45 -1.73
N TYR A 71 3.18 0.99 -2.11
CA TYR A 71 2.98 0.30 -3.37
C TYR A 71 2.84 1.29 -4.51
N ILE A 72 3.49 1.02 -5.64
CA ILE A 72 3.24 1.79 -6.86
C ILE A 72 2.00 1.24 -7.56
N VAL A 73 1.03 2.11 -7.82
CA VAL A 73 -0.15 1.83 -8.62
C VAL A 73 -0.07 2.72 -9.87
N ASN A 74 0.27 2.12 -11.01
CA ASN A 74 0.42 2.88 -12.25
C ASN A 74 -0.93 3.44 -12.71
N ALA A 75 -0.88 4.39 -13.63
CA ALA A 75 -2.05 4.91 -14.32
C ALA A 75 -2.89 3.76 -14.92
N GLY A 76 -4.20 3.76 -14.64
CA GLY A 76 -5.14 2.73 -15.08
C GLY A 76 -5.10 1.40 -14.30
N ASP A 77 -4.08 1.16 -13.49
CA ASP A 77 -3.90 -0.09 -12.75
C ASP A 77 -4.74 -0.14 -11.46
N SER A 78 -4.78 -1.35 -10.88
CA SER A 78 -5.39 -1.59 -9.58
C SER A 78 -4.51 -2.46 -8.71
N LEU A 79 -4.67 -2.32 -7.40
CA LEU A 79 -3.93 -3.04 -6.38
C LEU A 79 -4.90 -3.60 -5.35
N ALA A 80 -4.73 -4.87 -4.98
CA ALA A 80 -5.41 -5.50 -3.87
C ALA A 80 -4.38 -5.94 -2.82
N ILE A 81 -4.49 -5.42 -1.61
CA ILE A 81 -3.65 -5.78 -0.47
C ILE A 81 -4.50 -6.64 0.46
N LYS A 82 -4.18 -7.93 0.53
CA LYS A 82 -4.98 -8.93 1.24
C LYS A 82 -4.55 -9.12 2.70
N GLY A 83 -3.34 -8.67 3.04
CA GLY A 83 -2.75 -8.90 4.35
C GLY A 83 -1.40 -8.22 4.54
N PHE A 84 -0.84 -8.36 5.75
CA PHE A 84 0.53 -7.94 6.04
C PHE A 84 1.52 -8.89 5.37
N ARG A 85 2.46 -8.34 4.62
CA ARG A 85 3.53 -9.15 4.02
C ARG A 85 4.55 -9.55 5.08
N LYS A 86 4.78 -10.86 5.22
CA LYS A 86 5.88 -11.40 6.03
C LYS A 86 7.11 -11.72 5.17
N ASP A 87 6.89 -12.11 3.92
CA ASP A 87 7.92 -12.33 2.90
C ASP A 87 7.32 -12.19 1.48
N LYS A 88 8.06 -12.59 0.42
CA LYS A 88 7.59 -12.49 -0.98
C LYS A 88 6.36 -13.35 -1.32
N HIS A 89 6.06 -14.36 -0.51
CA HIS A 89 5.03 -15.38 -0.76
C HIS A 89 4.03 -15.57 0.39
N THR A 90 4.36 -15.09 1.59
CA THR A 90 3.55 -15.28 2.80
C THR A 90 2.91 -13.96 3.22
N GLU A 91 1.58 -13.95 3.27
CA GLU A 91 0.76 -12.83 3.72
C GLU A 91 -0.10 -13.26 4.92
N ALA A 92 -0.14 -12.44 5.97
CA ALA A 92 -1.09 -12.59 7.08
C ALA A 92 -2.36 -11.81 6.73
N ALA A 93 -3.43 -12.54 6.35
CA ALA A 93 -4.66 -11.95 5.85
C ALA A 93 -5.28 -10.93 6.83
N PHE A 94 -5.82 -9.85 6.29
CA PHE A 94 -6.58 -8.91 7.10
C PHE A 94 -7.93 -9.50 7.47
N GLN A 95 -8.22 -9.46 8.77
CA GLN A 95 -9.46 -9.94 9.34
C GLN A 95 -10.00 -8.89 10.30
N PHE A 96 -11.31 -8.63 10.25
CA PHE A 96 -11.97 -7.89 11.30
C PHE A 96 -12.00 -8.74 12.56
N ALA A 97 -11.47 -8.23 13.66
CA ALA A 97 -11.40 -8.94 14.92
C ALA A 97 -11.83 -8.03 16.06
N ASP A 98 -12.28 -8.64 17.16
CA ASP A 98 -12.44 -7.93 18.42
C ASP A 98 -11.08 -7.49 18.97
N ILE A 99 -11.06 -6.48 19.83
CA ILE A 99 -9.82 -5.86 20.33
C ILE A 99 -8.85 -6.89 20.94
N ALA A 100 -9.39 -7.91 21.61
CA ALA A 100 -8.61 -8.96 22.26
C ALA A 100 -7.86 -9.87 21.27
N ASP A 101 -8.37 -10.02 20.05
CA ASP A 101 -7.85 -10.94 19.02
C ASP A 101 -7.19 -10.18 17.85
N ALA A 102 -7.12 -8.85 17.93
CA ALA A 102 -6.59 -8.00 16.86
C ALA A 102 -5.09 -8.26 16.63
N TYR A 103 -4.66 -8.22 15.36
CA TYR A 103 -3.26 -8.51 15.00
C TYR A 103 -2.26 -7.61 15.74
N ALA A 104 -2.55 -6.31 15.82
CA ALA A 104 -1.69 -5.38 16.55
C ALA A 104 -1.60 -5.70 18.05
N ALA A 105 -2.66 -6.22 18.68
CA ALA A 105 -2.66 -6.63 20.10
C ALA A 105 -1.71 -7.82 20.35
N HIS A 106 -1.44 -8.63 19.33
CA HIS A 106 -0.55 -9.79 19.38
C HIS A 106 0.82 -9.56 18.71
N SER A 107 1.09 -8.35 18.25
CA SER A 107 2.37 -7.99 17.61
C SER A 107 3.24 -7.17 18.55
N ALA A 108 4.55 -7.41 18.55
CA ALA A 108 5.49 -6.63 19.38
C ALA A 108 5.62 -5.16 18.95
N GLN A 109 5.14 -4.82 17.75
CA GLN A 109 5.24 -3.50 17.13
C GLN A 109 3.91 -2.74 17.14
N GLY A 110 2.81 -3.39 17.56
CA GLY A 110 1.46 -2.82 17.54
C GLY A 110 1.17 -1.98 18.77
N ASP A 111 0.31 -0.98 18.60
CA ASP A 111 -0.23 -0.17 19.69
C ASP A 111 -1.73 -0.39 19.76
N VAL A 112 -2.23 -0.83 20.92
CA VAL A 112 -3.65 -1.11 21.14
C VAL A 112 -4.57 0.08 20.85
N ARG A 113 -4.05 1.31 20.91
CA ARG A 113 -4.81 2.54 20.59
C ARG A 113 -5.13 2.68 19.11
N ASN A 114 -4.40 1.98 18.25
CA ASN A 114 -4.58 2.05 16.79
C ASN A 114 -5.39 0.88 16.23
N ILE A 115 -5.84 -0.06 17.07
CA ILE A 115 -6.65 -1.21 16.64
C ILE A 115 -7.93 -0.72 15.93
N GLY A 116 -8.19 -1.29 14.76
CA GLY A 116 -9.33 -0.96 13.90
C GLY A 116 -9.13 0.30 13.06
N VAL A 117 -7.97 0.97 13.12
CA VAL A 117 -7.67 2.17 12.33
C VAL A 117 -6.91 1.80 11.07
N ILE A 118 -7.37 2.30 9.93
CA ILE A 118 -6.72 2.16 8.63
C ILE A 118 -6.20 3.53 8.20
N GLY A 119 -4.89 3.66 8.02
CA GLY A 119 -4.25 4.82 7.43
C GLY A 119 -4.08 4.65 5.92
N PHE A 120 -4.28 5.72 5.16
CA PHE A 120 -4.11 5.70 3.72
C PHE A 120 -3.61 7.06 3.23
N ALA A 121 -2.48 7.05 2.53
CA ALA A 121 -1.92 8.20 1.86
C ALA A 121 -1.54 7.83 0.42
N ALA A 122 -1.83 8.74 -0.51
CA ALA A 122 -1.50 8.60 -1.92
C ALA A 122 -0.61 9.78 -2.35
N PHE A 123 0.56 9.47 -2.89
CA PHE A 123 1.53 10.44 -3.36
C PHE A 123 1.66 10.30 -4.87
N ALA A 124 1.43 11.39 -5.61
CA ALA A 124 1.64 11.39 -7.04
C ALA A 124 3.14 11.35 -7.33
N LEU A 125 3.57 10.39 -8.15
CA LEU A 125 4.95 10.31 -8.61
C LEU A 125 5.18 11.38 -9.68
N GLN A 126 6.14 12.27 -9.45
CA GLN A 126 6.62 13.17 -10.50
C GLN A 126 7.33 12.33 -11.57
N GLY A 127 6.98 12.56 -12.84
CA GLY A 127 7.11 11.62 -13.96
C GLY A 127 8.48 11.01 -14.24
N LYS A 128 8.49 9.99 -15.13
CA LYS A 128 9.68 9.20 -15.54
C LYS A 128 10.89 10.11 -15.75
N ALA A 129 11.95 9.90 -14.96
CA ALA A 129 13.29 10.23 -15.42
C ALA A 129 13.44 9.58 -16.80
N THR A 130 13.61 10.40 -17.84
CA THR A 130 13.91 9.93 -19.18
C THR A 130 15.27 9.24 -19.13
N ASN A 131 15.27 7.94 -18.84
CA ASN A 131 16.47 7.09 -18.84
C ASN A 131 16.89 6.71 -20.27
N THR A 132 16.62 7.56 -21.27
CA THR A 132 17.38 7.49 -22.53
C THR A 132 18.70 8.21 -22.31
N LEU A 133 19.55 7.52 -21.56
CA LEU A 133 20.97 7.75 -21.52
C LEU A 133 21.47 7.81 -22.99
N PRO A 134 22.16 8.90 -23.42
CA PRO A 134 22.77 8.96 -24.74
C PRO A 134 23.66 7.73 -24.99
N PRO A 135 23.88 7.32 -26.25
CA PRO A 135 24.85 6.28 -26.55
C PRO A 135 26.18 6.61 -25.85
N CYS A 136 26.74 5.64 -25.10
CA CYS A 136 28.00 5.75 -24.36
C CYS A 136 27.97 6.56 -23.05
N SER A 137 26.83 6.98 -22.52
CA SER A 137 26.79 7.59 -21.18
C SER A 137 26.99 6.54 -20.08
N SER A 138 27.63 6.93 -18.97
CA SER A 138 27.81 6.08 -17.80
C SER A 138 26.46 5.64 -17.22
N GLN A 139 26.17 4.34 -17.28
CA GLN A 139 25.03 3.72 -16.60
C GLN A 139 25.52 3.12 -15.29
N ALA A 140 24.95 3.56 -14.16
CA ALA A 140 25.33 3.08 -12.83
C ALA A 140 24.87 1.63 -12.58
N PHE A 141 23.83 1.17 -13.28
CA PHE A 141 23.28 -0.20 -13.17
C PHE A 141 23.14 -0.84 -14.56
N PRO A 142 24.24 -1.25 -15.20
CA PRO A 142 24.23 -1.74 -16.59
C PRO A 142 23.60 -3.12 -16.77
N ALA A 143 23.37 -3.85 -15.67
CA ALA A 143 22.75 -5.18 -15.66
C ALA A 143 21.22 -5.17 -15.76
N ASP A 144 20.58 -4.00 -15.62
CA ASP A 144 19.12 -3.87 -15.66
C ASP A 144 18.56 -3.94 -17.11
N ASN A 145 19.43 -3.87 -18.11
CA ASN A 145 19.10 -4.29 -19.47
C ASN A 145 19.38 -5.79 -19.57
N ASN A 146 18.33 -6.62 -19.68
CA ASN A 146 18.36 -8.09 -19.80
C ASN A 146 19.04 -8.61 -21.11
N GLY A 147 20.15 -8.01 -21.55
CA GLY A 147 20.90 -8.38 -22.74
C GLY A 147 22.35 -8.75 -22.44
N TYR A 148 23.00 -9.38 -23.41
CA TYR A 148 24.45 -9.63 -23.40
C TYR A 148 25.25 -8.33 -23.30
N ALA A 149 26.54 -8.47 -22.96
CA ALA A 149 27.47 -7.35 -22.86
C ALA A 149 27.41 -6.44 -24.11
N PRO A 150 27.23 -5.12 -23.94
CA PRO A 150 27.16 -4.19 -25.05
C PRO A 150 28.50 -4.15 -25.81
N PRO A 151 28.49 -3.95 -27.14
CA PRO A 151 29.71 -3.82 -27.93
C PRO A 151 30.56 -2.63 -27.43
N PRO A 152 31.90 -2.71 -27.53
CA PRO A 152 32.78 -1.67 -27.04
C PRO A 152 32.55 -0.34 -27.77
N CYS A 153 32.25 0.71 -27.01
CA CYS A 153 32.12 2.05 -27.52
C CYS A 153 33.51 2.69 -27.72
N ARG A 154 33.84 3.13 -28.94
CA ARG A 154 35.01 4.00 -29.18
C ARG A 154 34.63 5.45 -28.85
N LYS A 155 35.46 6.11 -28.05
CA LYS A 155 35.44 7.56 -27.84
C LYS A 155 36.15 8.27 -28.99
#